data_AF-A0A8J7ZRL4-F1
#
_entry.id   AF-A0A8J7ZRL4-F1
#
_cell.length_a   1.000
_cell.length_b   1.000
_cell.length_c   1.000
_cell.angle_alpha   90.00
_cell.angle_beta   90.00
_cell.angle_gamma   90.00
#
_symmetry.space_group_name_H-M   'P 1'
#
loop_
_entity.id
_entity.type
_entity.pdbx_description
1 polymer ?
#
loop_
_entity_poly.entity_id
_entity_poly.type
_entity_poly.pdbx_seq_one_letter_code
_entity_poly.pdbx_strand_id
1 'polypeptide(L)'
;MDTTRTDSTEASWRRVPPDSVAAPVVRRVPYLELKLEHPSLDPTASGEQFYPDAVPYEVDGEHRVFYWRSGLPDAAPDPADWRLACATTHGLAGAESLPASPPPLTTDGAVGTVVVVDGTVAGEVTTARLDSYAVPSVRIEAVDNSAVELSANGTSYAVPSGDRRRIELPRQRVEAPGKDDPSRTVTPVLAARYPGPRTVYHPAPGASYRLFPSFGLDLSAVPNPLPVPLAAGELDDERLAETIGVDLSARPYAERVLWQAFAYTAFDPHADSTPKLAQLPRGHVALRVD
;
A
#
# COMPACT_ATOMS: atom_id res chain seq x y z
N MET A 1 -20.77 6.57 -42.21
CA MET A 1 -21.01 6.27 -40.79
C MET A 1 -20.23 5.02 -40.51
N ASP A 2 -19.03 5.22 -39.96
CA ASP A 2 -18.10 4.13 -39.67
C ASP A 2 -18.56 3.52 -38.34
N THR A 3 -19.09 2.31 -38.38
CA THR A 3 -19.36 1.50 -37.19
C THR A 3 -18.02 1.29 -36.51
N THR A 4 -17.78 1.97 -35.38
CA THR A 4 -16.66 1.70 -34.48
C THR A 4 -16.68 0.22 -34.12
N ARG A 5 -15.87 -0.57 -34.83
CA ARG A 5 -15.61 -1.96 -34.48
C ARG A 5 -15.06 -1.92 -33.06
N THR A 6 -15.87 -2.38 -32.11
CA THR A 6 -15.42 -2.52 -30.74
C THR A 6 -14.41 -3.65 -30.77
N ASP A 7 -13.14 -3.33 -30.61
CA ASP A 7 -12.11 -4.35 -30.52
C ASP A 7 -12.17 -4.97 -29.12
N SER A 8 -12.10 -6.29 -29.06
CA SER A 8 -12.16 -7.04 -27.81
C SER A 8 -11.41 -8.35 -27.94
N THR A 9 -10.80 -8.80 -26.86
CA THR A 9 -10.19 -10.13 -26.76
C THR A 9 -10.96 -11.00 -25.75
N GLU A 10 -10.91 -12.32 -25.90
CA GLU A 10 -11.52 -13.24 -24.94
C GLU A 10 -10.53 -13.58 -23.83
N ALA A 11 -10.87 -13.26 -22.58
CA ALA A 11 -10.09 -13.64 -21.41
C ALA A 11 -10.80 -14.72 -20.59
N SER A 12 -10.14 -15.86 -20.40
CA SER A 12 -10.62 -16.91 -19.50
C SER A 12 -10.23 -16.58 -18.06
N TRP A 13 -11.07 -16.98 -17.10
CA TRP A 13 -10.76 -16.87 -15.67
C TRP A 13 -11.31 -18.04 -14.88
N ARG A 14 -10.88 -18.19 -13.62
CA ARG A 14 -11.37 -19.25 -12.71
C ARG A 14 -12.01 -18.66 -11.47
N ARG A 15 -13.26 -19.06 -11.21
CA ARG A 15 -13.87 -18.83 -9.91
C ARG A 15 -13.30 -19.82 -8.89
N VAL A 16 -12.89 -19.32 -7.73
CA VAL A 16 -12.51 -20.15 -6.59
C VAL A 16 -13.47 -19.93 -5.41
N PRO A 17 -13.71 -20.93 -4.56
CA PRO A 17 -14.57 -20.77 -3.39
C PRO A 17 -14.01 -19.71 -2.43
N PRO A 18 -14.85 -18.88 -1.79
CA PRO A 18 -14.38 -17.89 -0.81
C PRO A 18 -13.62 -18.54 0.35
N ASP A 19 -14.04 -19.73 0.80
CA ASP A 19 -13.41 -20.44 1.92
C ASP A 19 -12.01 -20.99 1.58
N SER A 20 -11.61 -20.95 0.30
CA SER A 20 -10.24 -21.27 -0.13
C SER A 20 -9.27 -20.08 -0.05
N VAL A 21 -9.78 -18.92 0.39
CA VAL A 21 -9.03 -17.68 0.55
C VAL A 21 -9.01 -17.30 2.03
N ALA A 22 -7.81 -17.11 2.57
CA ALA A 22 -7.64 -16.63 3.94
C ALA A 22 -8.33 -15.27 4.12
N ALA A 23 -9.11 -15.13 5.20
CA ALA A 23 -9.93 -13.95 5.43
C ALA A 23 -9.06 -12.67 5.50
N PRO A 24 -9.46 -11.59 4.81
CA PRO A 24 -8.72 -10.34 4.84
C PRO A 24 -8.81 -9.68 6.21
N VAL A 25 -7.82 -8.83 6.49
CA VAL A 25 -7.85 -7.94 7.64
C VAL A 25 -8.83 -6.81 7.35
N VAL A 26 -9.81 -6.65 8.24
CA VAL A 26 -10.75 -5.51 8.23
C VAL A 26 -10.86 -4.98 9.65
N ARG A 27 -10.13 -3.90 9.95
CA ARG A 27 -9.96 -3.41 11.33
C ARG A 27 -10.01 -1.89 11.41
N ARG A 28 -10.88 -1.36 12.26
CA ARG A 28 -10.92 0.08 12.59
C ARG A 28 -10.03 0.37 13.78
N VAL A 29 -8.92 1.06 13.54
CA VAL A 29 -7.90 1.37 14.55
C VAL A 29 -7.30 2.76 14.27
N PRO A 30 -6.68 3.43 15.25
CA PRO A 30 -5.72 4.50 14.98
C PRO A 30 -4.76 4.10 13.87
N TYR A 31 -4.51 4.99 12.92
CA TYR A 31 -3.62 4.76 11.80
C TYR A 31 -2.52 5.83 11.78
N LEU A 32 -1.27 5.40 11.84
CA LEU A 32 -0.09 6.26 11.85
C LEU A 32 0.72 6.02 10.57
N GLU A 33 1.16 7.10 9.93
CA GLU A 33 2.08 7.08 8.80
C GLU A 33 3.43 7.65 9.25
N LEU A 34 4.51 6.89 9.07
CA LEU A 34 5.88 7.32 9.37
C LEU A 34 6.79 7.13 8.15
N LYS A 35 7.64 8.10 7.86
CA LYS A 35 8.75 7.93 6.92
C LYS A 35 10.00 8.64 7.40
N LEU A 36 11.15 8.03 7.13
CA LEU A 36 12.46 8.56 7.50
C LEU A 36 13.21 8.97 6.23
N GLU A 37 13.22 10.27 5.96
CA GLU A 37 13.76 10.86 4.73
C GLU A 37 15.18 11.38 4.92
N HIS A 38 15.94 11.39 3.82
CA HIS A 38 17.31 11.88 3.75
C HIS A 38 17.43 12.91 2.61
N PRO A 39 16.78 14.07 2.75
CA PRO A 39 16.61 15.01 1.64
C PRO A 39 17.92 15.63 1.14
N SER A 40 19.01 15.51 1.90
CA SER A 40 20.35 15.98 1.51
C SER A 40 21.16 14.95 0.72
N LEU A 41 20.60 13.77 0.43
CA LEU A 41 21.24 12.75 -0.39
C LEU A 41 20.74 12.81 -1.84
N ASP A 42 21.61 12.40 -2.75
CA ASP A 42 21.23 12.16 -4.14
C ASP A 42 20.63 10.74 -4.24
N PRO A 43 19.44 10.56 -4.85
CA PRO A 43 18.87 9.24 -5.05
C PRO A 43 19.70 8.43 -6.04
N THR A 44 19.87 7.15 -5.76
CA THR A 44 20.60 6.20 -6.63
C THR A 44 19.70 5.11 -7.20
N ALA A 45 18.48 4.98 -6.69
CA ALA A 45 17.46 4.06 -7.18
C ALA A 45 16.06 4.65 -6.98
N SER A 46 15.14 4.22 -7.83
CA SER A 46 13.70 4.53 -7.72
C SER A 46 12.93 3.23 -7.61
N GLY A 47 11.80 3.25 -6.89
CA GLY A 47 10.85 2.15 -6.91
C GLY A 47 10.28 1.94 -8.31
N GLU A 48 10.03 0.68 -8.68
CA GLU A 48 9.47 0.32 -10.00
C GLU A 48 7.93 0.22 -9.99
N GLN A 49 7.28 0.55 -8.87
CA GLN A 49 5.85 0.34 -8.70
C GLN A 49 5.03 1.46 -9.36
N PHE A 50 4.11 1.07 -10.25
CA PHE A 50 3.22 2.00 -10.94
C PHE A 50 2.04 2.49 -10.07
N TYR A 51 1.50 1.61 -9.22
CA TYR A 51 0.40 1.93 -8.31
C TYR A 51 0.87 1.94 -6.85
N PRO A 52 0.32 2.80 -5.98
CA PRO A 52 0.57 2.72 -4.55
C PRO A 52 0.00 1.41 -3.99
N ASP A 53 0.66 0.84 -2.99
CA ASP A 53 0.21 -0.34 -2.26
C ASP A 53 -1.05 -0.09 -1.44
N ALA A 54 -1.21 1.14 -0.94
CA ALA A 54 -2.35 1.56 -0.14
C ALA A 54 -3.03 2.79 -0.73
N VAL A 55 -4.37 2.77 -0.73
CA VAL A 55 -5.18 3.89 -1.19
C VAL A 55 -6.06 4.37 -0.02
N PRO A 56 -5.78 5.53 0.58
CA PRO A 56 -6.64 6.12 1.60
C PRO A 56 -7.82 6.86 0.92
N TYR A 57 -9.04 6.62 1.40
CA TYR A 57 -10.23 7.34 0.92
C TYR A 57 -11.38 7.29 1.91
N GLU A 58 -12.43 8.03 1.58
CA GLU A 58 -13.71 8.02 2.29
C GLU A 58 -14.81 7.61 1.33
N VAL A 59 -15.71 6.76 1.82
CA VAL A 59 -16.97 6.43 1.16
C VAL A 59 -18.00 6.11 2.24
N ASP A 60 -19.23 6.58 2.06
CA ASP A 60 -20.33 6.42 3.02
C ASP A 60 -19.98 6.89 4.45
N GLY A 61 -19.19 7.96 4.57
CA GLY A 61 -18.74 8.51 5.86
C GLY A 61 -17.67 7.67 6.58
N GLU A 62 -17.21 6.58 5.96
CA GLU A 62 -16.16 5.74 6.50
C GLU A 62 -14.80 6.12 5.91
N HIS A 63 -13.95 6.68 6.77
CA HIS A 63 -12.54 6.83 6.50
C HIS A 63 -11.81 5.48 6.53
N ARG A 64 -11.23 5.08 5.39
CA ARG A 64 -10.51 3.82 5.24
C ARG A 64 -9.15 3.98 4.57
N VAL A 65 -8.31 2.97 4.75
CA VAL A 65 -7.07 2.78 4.01
C VAL A 65 -7.09 1.37 3.44
N PHE A 66 -6.99 1.25 2.12
CA PHE A 66 -7.15 0.00 1.42
C PHE A 66 -5.84 -0.47 0.82
N TYR A 67 -5.27 -1.52 1.38
CA TYR A 67 -4.12 -2.23 0.85
C TYR A 67 -4.61 -3.31 -0.10
N TRP A 68 -4.23 -3.20 -1.37
CA TRP A 68 -4.62 -4.20 -2.38
C TRP A 68 -3.54 -5.27 -2.59
N ARG A 69 -2.30 -5.00 -2.15
CA ARG A 69 -1.21 -5.96 -2.04
C ARG A 69 -0.85 -6.18 -0.56
N SER A 70 -0.29 -7.35 -0.25
CA SER A 70 0.16 -7.63 1.12
C SER A 70 1.39 -6.79 1.45
N GLY A 71 1.26 -5.93 2.47
CA GLY A 71 2.33 -5.18 3.11
C GLY A 71 2.56 -5.58 4.59
N LEU A 72 1.87 -6.61 5.10
CA LEU A 72 2.10 -7.20 6.41
C LEU A 72 3.11 -8.35 6.32
N PRO A 73 4.06 -8.47 7.27
CA PRO A 73 4.92 -9.64 7.37
C PRO A 73 4.13 -10.88 7.80
N ASP A 74 4.64 -12.07 7.48
CA ASP A 74 4.02 -13.36 7.84
C ASP A 74 3.86 -13.54 9.36
N ALA A 75 4.81 -13.01 10.13
CA ALA A 75 4.80 -13.05 11.59
C ALA A 75 4.12 -11.82 12.23
N ALA A 76 3.21 -11.16 11.51
CA ALA A 76 2.47 -10.03 12.06
C ALA A 76 1.61 -10.45 13.28
N PRO A 77 1.48 -9.58 14.29
CA PRO A 77 0.58 -9.83 15.41
C PRO A 77 -0.87 -9.94 14.94
N ASP A 78 -1.73 -10.62 15.71
CA ASP A 78 -3.11 -10.87 15.28
C ASP A 78 -3.83 -9.52 15.04
N PRO A 79 -4.34 -9.26 13.83
CA PRO A 79 -5.12 -8.06 13.55
C PRO A 79 -6.28 -7.81 14.51
N ALA A 80 -6.79 -8.87 15.14
CA ALA A 80 -7.80 -8.78 16.18
C ALA A 80 -7.36 -7.97 17.41
N ASP A 81 -6.06 -7.98 17.72
CA ASP A 81 -5.47 -7.42 18.93
C ASP A 81 -4.79 -6.05 18.70
N TRP A 82 -4.80 -5.56 17.46
CA TRP A 82 -4.20 -4.27 17.13
C TRP A 82 -4.86 -3.12 17.89
N ARG A 83 -4.04 -2.35 18.61
CA ARG A 83 -4.37 -1.04 19.20
C ARG A 83 -4.05 0.12 18.27
N LEU A 84 -3.15 -0.11 17.30
CA LEU A 84 -2.67 0.85 16.32
C LEU A 84 -2.21 0.10 15.07
N ALA A 85 -2.43 0.67 13.90
CA ALA A 85 -1.73 0.30 12.68
C ALA A 85 -0.72 1.40 12.31
N CYS A 86 0.53 1.02 12.03
CA CYS A 86 1.58 1.94 11.60
C CYS A 86 2.09 1.53 10.23
N ALA A 87 2.06 2.46 9.28
CA ALA A 87 2.55 2.29 7.93
C ALA A 87 3.82 3.11 7.70
N THR A 88 4.75 2.53 6.97
CA THR A 88 5.97 3.19 6.51
C THR A 88 6.14 3.05 5.00
N THR A 89 7.20 3.63 4.48
CA THR A 89 7.67 3.39 3.10
C THR A 89 8.11 1.95 2.85
N HIS A 90 8.28 1.12 3.90
CA HIS A 90 8.78 -0.25 3.81
C HIS A 90 7.75 -1.32 4.19
N GLY A 91 6.59 -0.92 4.71
CA GLY A 91 5.53 -1.88 5.03
C GLY A 91 4.50 -1.36 6.03
N LEU A 92 3.69 -2.30 6.52
CA LEU A 92 2.65 -2.08 7.51
C LEU A 92 2.89 -3.02 8.70
N ALA A 93 2.61 -2.56 9.91
CA ALA A 93 2.52 -3.42 11.08
C ALA A 93 1.44 -2.92 12.05
N GLY A 94 0.81 -3.85 12.75
CA GLY A 94 -0.02 -3.53 13.91
C GLY A 94 0.78 -3.61 15.21
N ALA A 95 0.35 -2.85 16.22
CA ALA A 95 0.87 -2.93 17.58
C ALA A 95 -0.23 -3.41 18.54
N GLU A 96 0.03 -4.49 19.28
CA GLU A 96 -0.89 -5.03 20.31
C GLU A 96 -0.80 -4.28 21.64
N SER A 97 0.35 -3.65 21.91
CA SER A 97 0.61 -2.87 23.11
C SER A 97 1.49 -1.67 22.81
N LEU A 98 1.53 -0.72 23.74
CA LEU A 98 2.40 0.45 23.68
C LEU A 98 3.20 0.55 24.99
N PRO A 99 4.46 1.01 24.94
CA PRO A 99 5.17 1.52 23.77
C PRO A 99 5.54 0.43 22.75
N ALA A 100 5.62 0.79 21.46
CA ALA A 100 5.97 -0.12 20.37
C ALA A 100 7.02 0.46 19.43
N SER A 101 7.81 -0.41 18.80
CA SER A 101 8.64 -0.03 17.66
C SER A 101 7.77 0.06 16.40
N PRO A 102 7.97 1.07 15.53
CA PRO A 102 7.33 1.09 14.23
C PRO A 102 7.86 -0.04 13.34
N PRO A 103 7.18 -0.40 12.24
CA PRO A 103 7.79 -1.21 11.20
C PRO A 103 9.04 -0.53 10.63
N PRO A 104 9.88 -1.26 9.89
CA PRO A 104 11.16 -0.74 9.40
C PRO A 104 11.03 0.62 8.69
N LEU A 105 11.98 1.51 9.02
CA LEU A 105 12.15 2.83 8.40
C LEU A 105 13.33 2.87 7.42
N THR A 106 14.08 1.77 7.33
CA THR A 106 15.19 1.51 6.42
C THR A 106 15.19 0.02 6.07
N THR A 107 15.99 -0.39 5.08
CA THR A 107 16.22 -1.80 4.77
C THR A 107 17.71 -2.11 4.86
N ASP A 108 18.06 -3.18 5.56
CA ASP A 108 19.41 -3.71 5.52
C ASP A 108 19.60 -4.46 4.19
N GLY A 109 20.52 -3.99 3.37
CA GLY A 109 20.92 -4.67 2.13
C GLY A 109 22.12 -5.58 2.35
N ALA A 110 22.43 -6.41 1.35
CA ALA A 110 23.59 -7.31 1.40
C ALA A 110 24.95 -6.62 1.62
N VAL A 111 25.04 -5.32 1.31
CA VAL A 111 26.23 -4.47 1.43
C VAL A 111 25.79 -3.07 1.89
N GLY A 112 25.41 -2.92 3.16
CA GLY A 112 25.01 -1.62 3.74
C GLY A 112 23.49 -1.38 3.80
N THR A 113 23.09 -0.22 4.30
CA THR A 113 21.70 0.16 4.58
C THR A 113 21.12 0.98 3.42
N VAL A 114 19.92 0.61 2.97
CA VAL A 114 19.11 1.38 2.03
C VAL A 114 18.23 2.34 2.81
N VAL A 115 18.32 3.62 2.48
CA VAL A 115 17.57 4.70 3.10
C VAL A 115 16.69 5.41 2.09
N VAL A 116 15.58 5.98 2.55
CA VAL A 116 14.69 6.78 1.70
C VAL A 116 15.24 8.20 1.58
N VAL A 117 15.38 8.69 0.35
CA VAL A 117 15.70 10.10 0.06
C VAL A 117 14.42 10.92 0.10
N ASP A 118 13.42 10.49 -0.67
CA ASP A 118 12.05 11.00 -0.69
C ASP A 118 11.09 9.85 -1.01
N GLY A 119 9.86 9.91 -0.52
CA GLY A 119 8.86 8.90 -0.86
C GLY A 119 7.51 9.06 -0.18
N THR A 120 6.55 8.25 -0.63
CA THR A 120 5.20 8.19 -0.10
C THR A 120 5.01 6.89 0.68
N VAL A 121 4.33 6.97 1.83
CA VAL A 121 4.00 5.77 2.62
C VAL A 121 3.13 4.84 1.77
N ALA A 122 3.53 3.56 1.69
CA ALA A 122 2.89 2.57 0.82
C ALA A 122 2.77 3.02 -0.65
N GLY A 123 3.74 3.79 -1.16
CA GLY A 123 3.76 4.31 -2.52
C GLY A 123 5.17 4.39 -3.08
N GLU A 124 5.37 5.30 -4.04
CA GLU A 124 6.66 5.48 -4.70
C GLU A 124 7.73 6.02 -3.74
N VAL A 125 8.94 5.49 -3.87
CA VAL A 125 10.10 5.89 -3.06
C VAL A 125 11.32 6.03 -3.95
N THR A 126 12.17 6.99 -3.61
CA THR A 126 13.54 7.11 -4.11
C THR A 126 14.49 6.80 -2.96
N THR A 127 15.54 6.05 -3.24
CA THR A 127 16.44 5.53 -2.21
C THR A 127 17.89 5.80 -2.53
N ALA A 128 18.70 5.79 -1.47
CA ALA A 128 20.15 5.80 -1.56
C ALA A 128 20.70 4.63 -0.73
N ARG A 129 21.85 4.12 -1.14
CA ARG A 129 22.59 3.11 -0.38
C ARG A 129 23.72 3.76 0.42
N LEU A 130 23.86 3.34 1.66
CA LEU A 130 24.92 3.79 2.57
C LEU A 130 25.68 2.58 3.13
N ASP A 131 27.00 2.61 3.11
CA ASP A 131 27.87 1.58 3.67
C ASP A 131 27.85 1.59 5.21
N SER A 132 27.65 2.79 5.79
CA SER A 132 27.52 3.00 7.22
C SER A 132 26.41 4.00 7.51
N TYR A 133 25.43 3.58 8.33
CA TYR A 133 24.30 4.39 8.76
C TYR A 133 23.80 3.95 10.13
N ALA A 134 23.63 4.91 11.05
CA ALA A 134 23.05 4.63 12.36
C ALA A 134 21.55 4.99 12.32
N VAL A 135 20.70 3.96 12.25
CA VAL A 135 19.25 4.14 12.20
C VAL A 135 18.78 4.86 13.48
N PRO A 136 18.10 6.02 13.37
CA PRO A 136 17.55 6.70 14.53
C PRO A 136 16.58 5.83 15.31
N SER A 137 16.66 5.89 16.64
CA SER A 137 15.73 5.16 17.50
C SER A 137 14.38 5.88 17.49
N VAL A 138 13.34 5.22 16.97
CA VAL A 138 11.97 5.73 16.95
C VAL A 138 11.06 4.76 17.70
N ARG A 139 10.21 5.29 18.58
CA ARG A 139 9.17 4.54 19.29
C ARG A 139 7.84 5.27 19.23
N ILE A 140 6.78 4.49 19.24
CA ILE A 140 5.41 4.95 19.42
C ILE A 140 5.08 4.75 20.90
N GLU A 141 4.94 5.83 21.64
CA GLU A 141 4.85 5.80 23.10
C GLU A 141 3.40 5.62 23.56
N ALA A 142 2.49 6.40 22.99
CA ALA A 142 1.07 6.39 23.31
C ALA A 142 0.23 6.78 22.09
N VAL A 143 -1.02 6.35 22.06
CA VAL A 143 -2.00 6.78 21.05
C VAL A 143 -3.39 6.86 21.65
N ASP A 144 -4.12 7.89 21.24
CA ASP A 144 -5.55 8.00 21.42
C ASP A 144 -6.20 8.63 20.18
N ASN A 145 -7.50 8.91 20.23
CA ASN A 145 -8.23 9.47 19.08
C ASN A 145 -7.79 10.89 18.71
N SER A 146 -7.14 11.62 19.60
CA SER A 146 -6.76 13.02 19.46
C SER A 146 -5.30 13.23 19.07
N ALA A 147 -4.40 12.33 19.46
CA ALA A 147 -2.98 12.44 19.13
C ALA A 147 -2.25 11.08 19.22
N VAL A 148 -1.07 11.05 18.60
CA VAL A 148 -0.05 10.03 18.84
C VAL A 148 1.18 10.68 19.44
N GLU A 149 1.78 10.02 20.42
CA GLU A 149 3.05 10.40 21.03
C GLU A 149 4.15 9.50 20.48
N LEU A 150 5.20 10.12 19.96
CA LEU A 150 6.38 9.47 19.39
C LEU A 150 7.60 9.89 20.20
N SER A 151 8.54 8.98 20.42
CA SER A 151 9.90 9.37 20.80
C SER A 151 10.86 9.12 19.65
N ALA A 152 11.73 10.08 19.39
CA ALA A 152 12.84 9.93 18.45
C ALA A 152 14.14 10.33 19.16
N ASN A 153 15.09 9.39 19.25
CA ASN A 153 16.34 9.52 20.00
C ASN A 153 16.12 10.06 21.43
N GLY A 154 15.08 9.58 22.11
CA GLY A 154 14.73 9.95 23.48
C GLY A 154 13.99 11.29 23.65
N THR A 155 13.78 12.05 22.57
CA THR A 155 12.95 13.27 22.60
C THR A 155 11.52 12.93 22.23
N SER A 156 10.54 13.40 23.01
CA SER A 156 9.11 13.14 22.77
C SER A 156 8.46 14.21 21.90
N TYR A 157 7.55 13.77 21.03
CA TYR A 157 6.81 14.58 20.07
C TYR A 157 5.35 14.12 20.01
N ALA A 158 4.41 15.05 20.18
CA ALA A 158 3.00 14.81 19.90
C ALA A 158 2.67 15.14 18.44
N VAL A 159 1.84 14.32 17.80
CA VAL A 159 1.25 14.56 16.48
C VAL A 159 -0.28 14.49 16.62
N PRO A 160 -0.98 15.62 16.57
CA PRO A 160 -2.45 15.64 16.66
C PRO A 160 -3.11 14.88 15.50
N SER A 161 -4.35 14.45 15.73
CA SER A 161 -5.20 13.84 14.71
C SER A 161 -5.52 14.84 13.60
N GLY A 162 -5.38 14.41 12.35
CA GLY A 162 -5.50 15.25 11.17
C GLY A 162 -4.21 15.94 10.76
N ASP A 163 -3.19 15.95 11.62
CA ASP A 163 -1.96 16.72 11.41
C ASP A 163 -0.81 15.87 10.89
N ARG A 164 0.20 16.60 10.39
CA ARG A 164 1.51 16.10 10.01
C ARG A 164 2.59 16.86 10.77
N ARG A 165 3.67 16.17 11.13
CA ARG A 165 4.83 16.74 11.78
C ARG A 165 6.11 16.28 11.07
N ARG A 166 7.03 17.21 10.83
CA ARG A 166 8.39 16.91 10.37
C ARG A 166 9.33 17.14 11.55
N ILE A 167 10.17 16.15 11.85
CA ILE A 167 11.08 16.15 12.98
C ILE A 167 12.49 15.99 12.40
N GLU A 168 13.29 17.04 12.47
CA GLU A 168 14.71 16.95 12.13
C GLU A 168 15.45 16.17 13.22
N LEU A 169 16.16 15.14 12.80
CA LEU A 169 16.93 14.29 13.70
C LEU A 169 18.40 14.76 13.75
N PRO A 170 19.15 14.38 14.80
CA PRO A 170 20.55 14.72 14.91
C PRO A 170 21.34 14.39 13.64
N ARG A 171 22.21 15.32 13.24
CA ARG A 171 23.11 15.12 12.12
C ARG A 171 23.98 13.91 12.35
N GLN A 172 24.17 13.12 11.31
CA GLN A 172 25.04 11.96 11.34
C GLN A 172 25.96 11.91 10.13
N ARG A 173 27.15 11.35 10.35
CA ARG A 173 28.12 11.08 9.30
C ARG A 173 27.79 9.72 8.69
N VAL A 174 27.69 9.68 7.37
CA VAL A 174 27.34 8.49 6.59
C VAL A 174 28.39 8.25 5.53
N GLU A 175 28.49 7.01 5.07
CA GLU A 175 29.40 6.63 3.98
C GLU A 175 28.60 6.11 2.80
N ALA A 176 28.83 6.67 1.61
CA ALA A 176 28.21 6.25 0.37
C ALA A 176 29.19 5.38 -0.44
N PRO A 177 28.73 4.29 -1.08
CA PRO A 177 29.59 3.38 -1.81
C PRO A 177 30.26 4.06 -3.01
N GLY A 178 31.55 3.78 -3.20
CA GLY A 178 32.27 4.01 -4.46
C GLY A 178 32.55 5.47 -4.84
N LYS A 179 32.56 6.43 -3.90
CA LYS A 179 32.92 7.84 -4.16
C LYS A 179 34.29 8.21 -3.56
N ASP A 180 35.02 9.10 -4.25
CA ASP A 180 36.33 9.63 -3.84
C ASP A 180 36.29 10.42 -2.52
N ASP A 181 35.13 10.97 -2.17
CA ASP A 181 34.76 11.41 -0.82
C ASP A 181 33.55 10.59 -0.36
N PRO A 182 33.77 9.42 0.26
CA PRO A 182 32.67 8.53 0.62
C PRO A 182 31.84 9.13 1.76
N SER A 183 32.41 10.06 2.54
CA SER A 183 31.83 10.47 3.80
C SER A 183 31.05 11.78 3.68
N ARG A 184 29.76 11.74 4.03
CA ARG A 184 28.87 12.91 3.99
C ARG A 184 28.20 13.12 5.34
N THR A 185 27.82 14.35 5.64
CA THR A 185 26.95 14.63 6.79
C THR A 185 25.51 14.79 6.29
N VAL A 186 24.59 14.05 6.88
CA VAL A 186 23.15 14.13 6.55
C VAL A 186 22.35 14.52 7.78
N THR A 187 21.20 15.15 7.56
CA THR A 187 20.19 15.42 8.59
C THR A 187 18.94 14.63 8.24
N PRO A 188 18.72 13.45 8.84
CA PRO A 188 17.50 12.68 8.59
C PRO A 188 16.26 13.44 9.10
N VAL A 189 15.13 13.25 8.43
CA VAL A 189 13.86 13.83 8.82
C VAL A 189 12.84 12.72 9.03
N LEU A 190 12.33 12.59 10.25
CA LEU A 190 11.17 11.76 10.52
C LEU A 190 9.91 12.58 10.21
N ALA A 191 9.21 12.22 9.14
CA ALA A 191 7.89 12.75 8.86
C ALA A 191 6.83 11.79 9.43
N ALA A 192 5.99 12.30 10.31
CA ALA A 192 4.89 11.60 10.92
C ALA A 192 3.57 12.25 10.50
N ARG A 193 2.56 11.46 10.18
CA ARG A 193 1.19 11.93 9.98
C ARG A 193 0.25 11.02 10.74
N TYR A 194 -0.70 11.64 11.45
CA TYR A 194 -1.72 10.89 12.18
C TYR A 194 -3.11 11.24 11.66
N PRO A 195 -3.62 10.53 10.64
CA PRO A 195 -4.97 10.77 10.10
C PRO A 195 -6.13 10.46 11.06
N GLY A 196 -5.85 9.94 12.27
CA GLY A 196 -6.85 9.43 13.20
C GLY A 196 -7.28 7.98 12.92
N PRO A 197 -8.41 7.54 13.49
CA PRO A 197 -8.94 6.20 13.26
C PRO A 197 -9.32 5.96 11.79
N ARG A 198 -8.84 4.85 11.22
CA ARG A 198 -9.16 4.39 9.87
C ARG A 198 -9.58 2.92 9.91
N THR A 199 -10.48 2.53 9.02
CA THR A 199 -10.68 1.12 8.73
C THR A 199 -9.60 0.66 7.76
N VAL A 200 -8.71 -0.20 8.23
CA VAL A 200 -7.66 -0.83 7.44
C VAL A 200 -8.25 -2.07 6.77
N TYR A 201 -8.22 -2.07 5.44
CA TYR A 201 -8.48 -3.24 4.61
C TYR A 201 -7.14 -3.73 4.08
N HIS A 202 -6.85 -5.00 4.25
CA HIS A 202 -5.58 -5.59 3.81
C HIS A 202 -5.79 -7.09 3.54
N PRO A 203 -5.04 -7.72 2.61
CA PRO A 203 -5.03 -9.19 2.49
C PRO A 203 -4.75 -9.89 3.83
N ALA A 204 -4.97 -11.20 3.93
CA ALA A 204 -4.48 -11.91 5.12
C ALA A 204 -2.94 -11.77 5.25
N PRO A 205 -2.37 -11.80 6.46
CA PRO A 205 -0.91 -11.87 6.61
C PRO A 205 -0.33 -13.03 5.79
N GLY A 206 0.74 -12.77 5.03
CA GLY A 206 1.36 -13.75 4.12
C GLY A 206 0.50 -14.19 2.92
N ALA A 207 -0.63 -13.51 2.66
CA ALA A 207 -1.46 -13.83 1.52
C ALA A 207 -0.75 -13.55 0.20
N SER A 208 -0.84 -14.52 -0.73
CA SER A 208 -0.43 -14.35 -2.13
C SER A 208 -1.52 -13.73 -3.01
N TYR A 209 -2.71 -13.47 -2.47
CA TYR A 209 -3.78 -12.83 -3.22
C TYR A 209 -3.75 -11.31 -3.06
N ARG A 210 -4.25 -10.63 -4.09
CA ARG A 210 -4.54 -9.20 -4.07
C ARG A 210 -5.99 -8.99 -3.66
N LEU A 211 -6.23 -8.02 -2.79
CA LEU A 211 -7.56 -7.70 -2.29
C LEU A 211 -8.10 -6.46 -3.01
N PHE A 212 -9.37 -6.46 -3.37
CA PHE A 212 -10.03 -5.31 -3.96
C PHE A 212 -11.38 -5.04 -3.29
N PRO A 213 -11.88 -3.79 -3.34
CA PRO A 213 -13.26 -3.48 -2.97
C PRO A 213 -14.26 -4.35 -3.73
N SER A 214 -15.51 -4.37 -3.27
CA SER A 214 -16.55 -5.11 -3.98
C SER A 214 -16.85 -4.55 -5.37
N PHE A 215 -16.69 -3.23 -5.56
CA PHE A 215 -17.13 -2.49 -6.76
C PHE A 215 -18.62 -2.65 -7.11
N GLY A 216 -19.42 -3.36 -6.29
CA GLY A 216 -20.76 -3.80 -6.67
C GLY A 216 -20.75 -4.95 -7.69
N LEU A 217 -19.60 -5.54 -7.96
CA LEU A 217 -19.44 -6.66 -8.88
C LEU A 217 -20.19 -7.89 -8.37
N ASP A 218 -21.00 -8.52 -9.23
CA ASP A 218 -21.51 -9.87 -9.00
C ASP A 218 -20.67 -10.87 -9.79
N LEU A 219 -19.74 -11.53 -9.10
CA LEU A 219 -18.83 -12.48 -9.75
C LEU A 219 -19.56 -13.68 -10.36
N SER A 220 -20.80 -13.97 -9.94
CA SER A 220 -21.59 -15.06 -10.53
C SER A 220 -22.23 -14.70 -11.87
N ALA A 221 -22.38 -13.41 -12.15
CA ALA A 221 -22.92 -12.88 -13.40
C ALA A 221 -21.83 -12.61 -14.45
N VAL A 222 -20.54 -12.62 -14.06
CA VAL A 222 -19.43 -12.38 -14.99
C VAL A 222 -19.30 -13.56 -15.97
N PRO A 223 -19.32 -13.33 -17.29
CA PRO A 223 -19.18 -14.39 -18.29
C PRO A 223 -17.78 -15.00 -18.29
N ASN A 224 -17.66 -16.23 -18.77
CA ASN A 224 -16.39 -16.94 -18.94
C ASN A 224 -16.42 -17.79 -20.22
N PRO A 225 -15.64 -17.45 -21.26
CA PRO A 225 -14.69 -16.34 -21.32
C PRO A 225 -15.37 -14.96 -21.25
N LEU A 226 -14.64 -13.98 -20.74
CA LEU A 226 -15.06 -12.58 -20.65
C LEU A 226 -14.59 -11.85 -21.92
N PRO A 227 -15.48 -11.19 -22.69
CA PRO A 227 -15.06 -10.26 -23.73
C PRO A 227 -14.44 -9.00 -23.08
N VAL A 228 -13.12 -8.88 -23.17
CA VAL A 228 -12.34 -7.76 -22.64
C VAL A 228 -12.24 -6.68 -23.71
N PRO A 229 -12.84 -5.49 -23.51
CA PRO A 229 -12.79 -4.41 -24.47
C PRO A 229 -11.40 -3.77 -24.54
N LEU A 230 -11.03 -3.34 -25.74
CA LEU A 230 -9.74 -2.71 -26.02
C LEU A 230 -9.92 -1.29 -26.58
N ALA A 231 -9.02 -0.41 -26.18
CA ALA A 231 -8.83 0.92 -26.75
C ALA A 231 -7.36 1.07 -27.20
N ALA A 232 -7.14 1.30 -28.49
CA ALA A 232 -5.80 1.39 -29.09
C ALA A 232 -4.88 0.16 -28.83
N GLY A 233 -5.48 -1.03 -28.67
CA GLY A 233 -4.75 -2.28 -28.40
C GLY A 233 -4.51 -2.57 -26.92
N GLU A 234 -4.80 -1.61 -26.04
CA GLU A 234 -4.70 -1.75 -24.59
C GLU A 234 -6.08 -2.03 -23.97
N LEU A 235 -6.10 -2.53 -22.73
CA LEU A 235 -7.33 -2.69 -21.96
C LEU A 235 -8.09 -1.36 -21.81
N ASP A 236 -9.39 -1.37 -22.11
CA ASP A 236 -10.32 -0.28 -21.78
C ASP A 236 -11.05 -0.63 -20.47
N ASP A 237 -10.51 -0.17 -19.33
CA ASP A 237 -11.02 -0.55 -18.00
C ASP A 237 -12.40 0.05 -17.68
N GLU A 238 -12.74 1.22 -18.23
CA GLU A 238 -14.06 1.84 -18.08
C GLU A 238 -15.12 1.02 -18.82
N ARG A 239 -14.85 0.63 -20.06
CA ARG A 239 -15.77 -0.22 -20.83
C ARG A 239 -15.85 -1.64 -20.28
N LEU A 240 -14.76 -2.14 -19.69
CA LEU A 240 -14.79 -3.42 -18.98
C LEU A 240 -15.75 -3.37 -17.80
N ALA A 241 -15.75 -2.26 -17.02
CA ALA A 241 -16.69 -2.07 -15.92
C ALA A 241 -18.14 -2.12 -16.41
N GLU A 242 -18.48 -1.40 -17.48
CA GLU A 242 -19.83 -1.45 -18.09
C GLU A 242 -20.20 -2.88 -18.52
N THR A 243 -19.26 -3.60 -19.13
CA THR A 243 -19.45 -4.97 -19.62
C THR A 243 -19.82 -5.94 -18.50
N ILE A 244 -19.30 -5.73 -17.29
CA ILE A 244 -19.57 -6.60 -16.14
C ILE A 244 -20.48 -5.97 -15.08
N GLY A 245 -21.17 -4.88 -15.43
CA GLY A 245 -22.20 -4.26 -14.60
C GLY A 245 -21.68 -3.45 -13.41
N VAL A 246 -20.44 -2.98 -13.45
CA VAL A 246 -19.84 -2.10 -12.43
C VAL A 246 -20.08 -0.64 -12.81
N ASP A 247 -20.78 0.11 -11.95
CA ASP A 247 -20.95 1.57 -12.11
C ASP A 247 -19.79 2.31 -11.45
N LEU A 248 -18.88 2.86 -12.26
CA LEU A 248 -17.75 3.68 -11.82
C LEU A 248 -18.13 5.14 -11.54
N SER A 249 -19.24 5.63 -12.10
CA SER A 249 -19.61 7.05 -12.01
C SER A 249 -20.02 7.46 -10.59
N ALA A 250 -20.61 6.53 -9.84
CA ALA A 250 -20.98 6.70 -8.45
C ALA A 250 -19.81 6.47 -7.47
N ARG A 251 -18.62 6.10 -7.96
CA ARG A 251 -17.48 5.67 -7.13
C ARG A 251 -16.52 6.83 -6.85
N PRO A 252 -15.97 6.94 -5.63
CA PRO A 252 -14.86 7.85 -5.36
C PRO A 252 -13.68 7.59 -6.30
N TYR A 253 -12.90 8.63 -6.60
CA TYR A 253 -11.71 8.52 -7.45
C TYR A 253 -10.78 7.37 -7.03
N ALA A 254 -10.56 7.20 -5.73
CA ALA A 254 -9.76 6.11 -5.17
C ALA A 254 -10.28 4.70 -5.52
N GLU A 255 -11.60 4.48 -5.51
CA GLU A 255 -12.16 3.18 -5.92
C GLU A 255 -12.03 2.97 -7.43
N ARG A 256 -12.05 4.04 -8.24
CA ARG A 256 -11.76 3.94 -9.67
C ARG A 256 -10.31 3.58 -9.96
N VAL A 257 -9.36 4.11 -9.18
CA VAL A 257 -7.94 3.70 -9.26
C VAL A 257 -7.77 2.23 -8.86
N LEU A 258 -8.45 1.78 -7.81
CA LEU A 258 -8.45 0.36 -7.40
C LEU A 258 -9.13 -0.54 -8.44
N TRP A 259 -10.15 -0.04 -9.13
CA TRP A 259 -10.78 -0.72 -10.25
C TRP A 259 -9.80 -0.90 -11.41
N GLN A 260 -9.10 0.16 -11.80
CA GLN A 260 -8.09 0.09 -12.85
C GLN A 260 -7.00 -0.93 -12.49
N ALA A 261 -6.48 -0.90 -11.26
CA ALA A 261 -5.54 -1.90 -10.78
C ALA A 261 -6.11 -3.33 -10.83
N PHE A 262 -7.37 -3.53 -10.46
CA PHE A 262 -8.05 -4.83 -10.58
C PHE A 262 -8.15 -5.28 -12.04
N ALA A 263 -8.65 -4.42 -12.92
CA ALA A 263 -8.90 -4.68 -14.33
C ALA A 263 -7.61 -5.11 -15.04
N TYR A 264 -6.53 -4.34 -14.91
CA TYR A 264 -5.24 -4.69 -15.50
C TYR A 264 -4.61 -5.91 -14.83
N THR A 265 -4.76 -6.08 -13.52
CA THR A 265 -4.16 -7.26 -12.88
C THR A 265 -4.88 -8.56 -13.26
N ALA A 266 -6.19 -8.51 -13.49
CA ALA A 266 -6.98 -9.69 -13.81
C ALA A 266 -7.03 -9.98 -15.31
N PHE A 267 -7.16 -8.94 -16.13
CA PHE A 267 -7.59 -9.06 -17.52
C PHE A 267 -6.74 -8.26 -18.50
N ASP A 268 -5.48 -8.00 -18.16
CA ASP A 268 -4.52 -7.43 -19.11
C ASP A 268 -4.44 -8.34 -20.36
N PRO A 269 -4.74 -7.82 -21.57
CA PRO A 269 -4.72 -8.58 -22.82
C PRO A 269 -3.33 -9.10 -23.21
N HIS A 270 -2.27 -8.59 -22.58
CA HIS A 270 -0.88 -8.99 -22.81
C HIS A 270 -0.35 -9.97 -21.76
N ALA A 271 -1.14 -10.30 -20.74
CA ALA A 271 -0.74 -11.23 -19.69
C ALA A 271 -1.05 -12.69 -20.07
N ASP A 272 -0.03 -13.56 -20.02
CA ASP A 272 -0.15 -15.01 -20.25
C ASP A 272 -0.61 -15.78 -18.98
N SER A 273 -1.48 -15.17 -18.16
CA SER A 273 -1.95 -15.77 -16.91
C SER A 273 -3.48 -15.91 -16.89
N THR A 274 -3.99 -16.98 -16.28
CA THR A 274 -5.43 -17.15 -16.05
C THR A 274 -5.77 -16.69 -14.63
N PRO A 275 -6.43 -15.54 -14.44
CA PRO A 275 -6.74 -15.04 -13.10
C PRO A 275 -7.69 -15.99 -12.35
N LYS A 276 -7.47 -16.11 -11.05
CA LYS A 276 -8.37 -16.79 -10.11
C LYS A 276 -9.04 -15.75 -9.22
N LEU A 277 -10.37 -15.74 -9.24
CA LEU A 277 -11.20 -14.77 -8.54
C LEU A 277 -12.07 -15.45 -7.48
N ALA A 278 -12.12 -14.87 -6.29
CA ALA A 278 -13.07 -15.21 -5.24
C ALA A 278 -13.80 -13.95 -4.79
N GLN A 279 -15.12 -14.05 -4.61
CA GLN A 279 -15.90 -13.01 -3.96
C GLN A 279 -16.15 -13.40 -2.51
N LEU A 280 -15.62 -12.61 -1.58
CA LEU A 280 -15.66 -12.87 -0.15
C LEU A 280 -17.01 -12.48 0.46
N PRO A 281 -17.38 -12.95 1.67
CA PRO A 281 -18.71 -12.72 2.25
C PRO A 281 -19.12 -11.24 2.38
N ARG A 282 -18.15 -10.33 2.51
CA ARG A 282 -18.39 -8.87 2.56
C ARG A 282 -18.31 -8.19 1.19
N GLY A 283 -18.41 -8.95 0.10
CA GLY A 283 -18.37 -8.45 -1.28
C GLY A 283 -16.98 -8.20 -1.86
N HIS A 284 -15.94 -8.05 -1.04
CA HIS A 284 -14.55 -7.87 -1.49
C HIS A 284 -14.12 -8.96 -2.47
N VAL A 285 -13.26 -8.58 -3.42
CA VAL A 285 -12.75 -9.49 -4.45
C VAL A 285 -11.31 -9.85 -4.13
N ALA A 286 -11.02 -11.15 -4.08
CA ALA A 286 -9.68 -11.68 -3.96
C ALA A 286 -9.20 -12.17 -5.34
N LEU A 287 -8.05 -11.69 -5.79
CA LEU A 287 -7.45 -12.01 -7.09
C LEU A 287 -6.10 -12.68 -6.89
N ARG A 288 -5.90 -13.84 -7.52
CA ARG A 288 -4.59 -14.48 -7.69
C ARG A 288 -4.28 -14.59 -9.17
N VAL A 289 -3.05 -14.27 -9.54
CA VAL A 289 -2.47 -14.59 -10.84
C VAL A 289 -1.32 -15.55 -10.54
N ASP A 290 -1.34 -16.70 -11.20
CA ASP A 290 -0.23 -17.67 -11.13
C ASP A 290 0.83 -17.28 -12.18
#